data_AF-A0A946NI02-F1
#
_entry.id   AF-A0A946NI02-F1
#
_cell.length_a   1.000
_cell.length_b   1.000
_cell.length_c   1.000
_cell.angle_alpha   90.00
_cell.angle_beta   90.00
_cell.angle_gamma   90.00
#
_symmetry.space_group_name_H-M   'P 1'
#
loop_
_entity.id
_entity.type
_entity.pdbx_description
1 polymer ?
#
loop_
_entity_poly.entity_id
_entity_poly.type
_entity_poly.pdbx_seq_one_letter_code
_entity_poly.pdbx_strand_id
1 'polypeptide(L)'
;MPELINNKKANFGTMPVFVTAISTILGAVLFLRFGYAIGHTGLIGIFGIIILGHLITIPTALAVAEIATNQKVEGGGAYYIISRSFGLNVGAAIGITLFLSQAISVAFYVIAFAESLIPFIGIESIEY
;
A
#
# COMPACT_ATOMS: atom_id res chain seq x y z
N MET A 1 18.45 -33.56 -20.32
CA MET A 1 17.77 -32.37 -20.89
C MET A 1 16.68 -31.93 -19.94
N PRO A 2 16.71 -30.72 -19.37
CA PRO A 2 15.55 -30.16 -18.71
C PRO A 2 14.97 -29.02 -19.57
N GLU A 3 14.20 -29.38 -20.59
CA GLU A 3 13.25 -28.46 -21.23
C GLU A 3 11.85 -28.99 -20.92
N LEU A 4 11.22 -28.57 -19.81
CA LEU A 4 9.76 -28.65 -19.61
C LEU A 4 9.28 -27.71 -18.48
N ILE A 5 9.86 -26.51 -18.32
CA ILE A 5 9.18 -25.47 -17.53
C ILE A 5 8.25 -24.72 -18.49
N ASN A 6 6.99 -25.13 -18.46
CA ASN A 6 5.89 -24.48 -19.16
C ASN A 6 5.75 -23.03 -18.66
N ASN A 7 6.47 -22.11 -19.30
CA ASN A 7 6.43 -20.67 -19.09
C ASN A 7 5.12 -20.10 -19.66
N LYS A 8 3.96 -20.49 -19.11
CA LYS A 8 2.75 -19.70 -19.29
C LYS A 8 2.95 -18.38 -18.55
N LYS A 9 3.48 -17.37 -19.25
CA LYS A 9 3.42 -15.98 -18.78
C LYS A 9 1.95 -15.67 -18.51
N ALA A 10 1.62 -15.39 -17.25
CA ALA A 10 0.29 -14.93 -16.90
C ALA A 10 0.08 -13.55 -17.51
N ASN A 11 -0.66 -13.48 -18.61
CA ASN A 11 -1.01 -12.23 -19.28
C ASN A 11 -2.15 -11.56 -18.55
N PHE A 12 -1.86 -10.94 -17.40
CA PHE A 12 -2.79 -10.04 -16.75
C PHE A 12 -2.84 -8.71 -17.51
N GLY A 13 -4.04 -8.19 -17.74
CA GLY A 13 -4.24 -6.84 -18.28
C GLY A 13 -3.98 -5.77 -17.23
N THR A 14 -4.36 -4.52 -17.52
CA THR A 14 -4.27 -3.40 -16.57
C THR A 14 -5.32 -3.46 -15.46
N MET A 15 -6.48 -4.06 -15.73
CA MET A 15 -7.60 -4.09 -14.79
C MET A 15 -7.27 -4.78 -13.45
N PRO A 16 -6.62 -5.96 -13.41
CA PRO A 16 -6.19 -6.57 -12.15
C PRO A 16 -5.28 -5.66 -11.33
N VAL A 17 -4.34 -4.95 -11.96
CA VAL A 17 -3.42 -4.03 -11.27
C VAL A 17 -4.18 -2.87 -10.63
N PHE A 18 -5.15 -2.30 -11.36
CA PHE A 18 -5.99 -1.20 -10.87
C PHE A 18 -6.87 -1.63 -9.69
N VAL A 19 -7.55 -2.78 -9.80
CA VAL A 19 -8.40 -3.30 -8.71
C VAL A 19 -7.58 -3.63 -7.48
N THR A 20 -6.41 -4.25 -7.64
CA THR A 20 -5.50 -4.53 -6.52
C THR A 20 -5.02 -3.23 -5.87
N ALA A 21 -4.65 -2.20 -6.64
CA ALA A 21 -4.20 -0.92 -6.10
C ALA A 21 -5.30 -0.17 -5.31
N ILE A 22 -6.54 -0.16 -5.80
CA ILE A 22 -7.65 0.44 -5.05
C ILE A 22 -7.91 -0.32 -3.75
N SER A 23 -7.87 -1.65 -3.80
CA SER A 23 -8.10 -2.50 -2.63
C SER A 23 -7.05 -2.33 -1.54
N THR A 24 -5.82 -1.92 -1.87
CA THR A 24 -4.77 -1.67 -0.88
C THR A 24 -4.83 -0.26 -0.30
N ILE A 25 -5.37 0.72 -1.04
CA ILE A 25 -5.55 2.10 -0.56
C ILE A 25 -6.77 2.21 0.35
N LEU A 26 -7.89 1.59 -0.01
CA LEU A 26 -9.11 1.59 0.79
C LEU A 26 -8.94 0.64 1.99
N GLY A 27 -8.78 1.19 3.19
CA GLY A 27 -8.52 0.40 4.38
C GLY A 27 -9.08 0.98 5.68
N ALA A 28 -8.62 0.42 6.80
CA ALA A 28 -9.08 0.70 8.16
C ALA A 28 -9.23 2.19 8.50
N VAL A 29 -8.28 3.04 8.08
CA VAL A 29 -8.30 4.48 8.39
C VAL A 29 -9.55 5.16 7.84
N LEU A 30 -9.99 4.78 6.62
CA LEU A 30 -11.18 5.35 6.00
C LEU A 30 -12.45 5.07 6.80
N PHE A 31 -12.56 3.88 7.39
CA PHE A 31 -13.78 3.45 8.09
C PHE A 31 -13.76 3.76 9.59
N LEU A 32 -12.63 3.56 10.27
CA LEU A 32 -12.53 3.70 11.73
C LEU A 32 -12.06 5.08 12.18
N ARG A 33 -11.24 5.78 11.38
CA ARG A 33 -10.58 7.01 11.80
C ARG A 33 -11.03 8.26 11.08
N PHE A 34 -11.59 8.13 9.86
CA PHE A 34 -12.00 9.29 9.07
C PHE A 34 -13.09 10.13 9.76
N GLY A 35 -14.13 9.48 10.31
CA GLY A 35 -15.19 10.18 11.04
C GLY A 35 -14.68 10.88 12.30
N TYR A 36 -13.84 10.19 13.09
CA TYR A 36 -13.18 10.76 14.26
C TYR A 36 -12.33 11.99 13.89
N ALA A 37 -11.56 11.92 12.81
CA ALA A 37 -10.73 13.02 12.34
C ALA A 37 -11.55 14.23 11.88
N ILE A 38 -12.67 14.02 11.19
CA ILE A 38 -13.61 15.11 10.82
C ILE A 38 -14.17 15.76 12.08
N GLY A 39 -14.54 14.97 13.10
CA GLY A 39 -15.08 15.48 14.36
C GLY A 39 -14.11 16.40 15.12
N HIS A 40 -12.80 16.11 15.07
CA HIS A 40 -11.78 16.87 15.80
C HIS A 40 -11.21 18.05 15.01
N THR A 41 -10.91 17.85 13.73
CA THR A 41 -10.23 18.86 12.89
C THR A 41 -11.22 19.70 12.08
N GLY A 42 -12.48 19.28 12.01
CA GLY A 42 -13.50 19.90 11.18
C GLY A 42 -13.37 19.57 9.69
N LEU A 43 -14.37 19.98 8.91
CA LEU A 43 -14.45 19.67 7.48
C LEU A 43 -13.32 20.32 6.66
N ILE A 44 -13.01 21.59 6.92
CA ILE A 44 -11.93 22.29 6.21
C ILE A 44 -10.57 21.66 6.57
N GLY A 45 -10.39 21.29 7.84
CA GLY A 45 -9.17 20.64 8.32
C GLY A 45 -8.91 19.30 7.64
N ILE A 46 -9.95 18.45 7.49
CA ILE A 46 -9.78 17.16 6.81
C ILE A 46 -9.42 17.35 5.32
N PHE A 47 -10.00 18.33 4.63
CA PHE A 47 -9.62 18.63 3.24
C PHE A 47 -8.16 19.07 3.16
N GLY A 48 -7.68 19.87 4.12
CA GLY A 48 -6.26 20.23 4.22
C GLY A 48 -5.35 19.00 4.35
N ILE A 49 -5.70 18.07 5.26
CA ILE A 49 -4.94 16.82 5.46
C ILE A 49 -4.95 15.96 4.19
N ILE A 50 -6.10 15.82 3.52
CA ILE A 50 -6.22 15.05 2.26
C ILE A 50 -5.33 15.65 1.18
N ILE A 51 -5.33 16.97 1.00
CA ILE A 51 -4.48 17.65 0.02
C ILE A 51 -3.00 17.42 0.33
N LEU A 52 -2.59 17.58 1.58
CA LEU A 52 -1.21 17.31 2.01
C LEU A 52 -0.80 15.85 1.73
N GLY A 53 -1.68 14.89 1.96
CA GLY A 53 -1.45 13.50 1.61
C GLY A 53 -1.22 13.30 0.11
N HIS A 54 -2.06 13.91 -0.73
CA HIS A 54 -1.94 13.83 -2.19
C HIS A 54 -0.69 14.51 -2.74
N LEU A 55 -0.20 15.56 -2.07
CA LEU A 55 1.08 16.20 -2.42
C LEU A 55 2.27 15.24 -2.27
N ILE A 56 2.17 14.20 -1.44
CA ILE A 56 3.20 13.18 -1.28
C ILE A 56 2.95 11.99 -2.21
N THR A 57 1.70 11.51 -2.27
CA THR A 57 1.39 10.27 -3.00
C THR A 57 1.43 10.42 -4.52
N ILE A 58 0.97 11.55 -5.07
CA ILE A 58 0.94 11.76 -6.54
C ILE A 58 2.37 11.80 -7.10
N PRO A 59 3.32 12.60 -6.59
CA PRO A 59 4.69 12.57 -7.09
C PRO A 59 5.37 11.21 -6.90
N THR A 60 5.08 10.52 -5.79
CA THR A 60 5.62 9.17 -5.55
C THR A 60 5.12 8.18 -6.60
N ALA A 61 3.83 8.21 -6.94
CA ALA A 61 3.25 7.35 -7.98
C ALA A 61 3.83 7.64 -9.37
N LEU A 62 4.06 8.93 -9.70
CA LEU A 62 4.72 9.33 -10.95
C LEU A 62 6.17 8.82 -11.01
N ALA A 63 6.92 8.93 -9.91
CA ALA A 63 8.28 8.38 -9.84
C ALA A 63 8.30 6.85 -10.02
N VAL A 64 7.35 6.13 -9.41
CA VAL A 64 7.22 4.68 -9.62
C VAL A 64 6.87 4.34 -11.08
N ALA A 65 6.04 5.14 -11.74
CA ALA A 65 5.70 4.97 -13.15
C ALA A 65 6.93 5.19 -14.07
N GLU A 66 7.76 6.19 -13.78
CA GLU A 66 9.04 6.42 -14.47
C GLU A 66 9.97 5.21 -14.30
N ILE A 67 10.15 4.74 -13.06
CA ILE A 67 11.00 3.58 -12.75
C ILE A 67 10.49 2.31 -13.46
N ALA A 68 9.18 2.11 -13.51
CA ALA A 68 8.56 0.96 -14.18
C ALA A 68 8.69 1.00 -15.71
N THR A 69 8.94 2.17 -16.30
CA THR A 69 9.11 2.34 -17.76
C THR A 69 10.58 2.39 -18.21
N ASN A 70 11.52 2.54 -17.27
CA ASN A 70 12.95 2.69 -17.54
C ASN A 70 13.62 1.41 -18.09
N GLN A 71 13.16 0.22 -17.71
CA GLN A 71 13.78 -1.05 -18.13
C GLN A 71 12.72 -2.13 -18.43
N LYS A 72 13.08 -3.11 -19.26
CA LYS A 72 12.23 -4.30 -19.47
C LYS A 72 12.11 -5.05 -18.15
N VAL A 73 10.95 -4.94 -17.54
CA VAL A 73 10.52 -5.76 -16.42
C VAL A 73 10.47 -7.22 -16.86
N GLU A 74 11.48 -7.98 -16.44
CA GLU A 74 11.36 -9.44 -16.34
C GLU A 74 10.36 -9.76 -15.21
N GLY A 75 9.88 -11.00 -15.09
CA GLY A 75 8.75 -11.40 -14.24
C GLY A 75 8.92 -11.23 -12.71
N GLY A 76 9.77 -10.31 -12.23
CA GLY A 76 9.87 -9.88 -10.84
C GLY A 76 8.82 -8.84 -10.44
N GLY A 77 8.86 -8.43 -9.17
CA GLY A 77 7.97 -7.42 -8.59
C GLY A 77 8.65 -6.07 -8.35
N ALA A 78 8.06 -5.22 -7.50
CA ALA A 78 8.53 -3.86 -7.22
C ALA A 78 10.03 -3.78 -6.84
N TYR A 79 10.51 -4.66 -5.95
CA TYR A 79 11.92 -4.68 -5.56
C TYR A 79 12.88 -4.99 -6.72
N TYR A 80 12.46 -5.88 -7.65
CA TYR A 80 13.25 -6.21 -8.83
C TYR A 80 13.44 -4.97 -9.71
N ILE A 81 12.37 -4.19 -9.94
CA ILE A 81 12.40 -2.97 -10.74
C ILE A 81 13.32 -1.92 -10.09
N ILE A 82 13.17 -1.72 -8.78
CA ILE A 82 13.92 -0.70 -8.03
C ILE A 82 15.42 -1.03 -8.00
N SER A 83 15.78 -2.27 -7.62
CA SER A 83 17.19 -2.69 -7.50
C SER A 83 17.93 -2.69 -8.83
N ARG A 84 17.23 -2.91 -9.95
CA ARG A 84 17.82 -2.81 -11.30
C ARG A 84 17.93 -1.37 -11.81
N SER A 85 16.99 -0.50 -11.44
CA SER A 85 17.00 0.91 -11.86
C SER A 85 18.01 1.76 -11.09
N PHE A 86 18.17 1.55 -9.77
CA PHE A 86 19.06 2.35 -8.92
C PHE A 86 20.32 1.64 -8.44
N GLY A 87 20.49 0.37 -8.79
CA GLY A 87 21.59 -0.47 -8.30
C GLY A 87 21.37 -1.01 -6.89
N LEU A 88 22.29 -1.86 -6.44
CA LEU A 88 22.13 -2.69 -5.24
C LEU A 88 22.02 -1.87 -3.95
N ASN A 89 22.86 -0.86 -3.74
CA ASN A 89 22.92 -0.13 -2.48
C ASN A 89 21.64 0.66 -2.20
N VAL A 90 21.17 1.44 -3.19
CA VAL A 90 19.94 2.22 -3.10
C VAL A 90 18.72 1.30 -3.11
N GLY A 91 18.73 0.27 -3.96
CA GLY A 91 17.65 -0.72 -4.03
C GLY A 91 17.46 -1.47 -2.71
N ALA A 92 18.54 -1.90 -2.07
CA ALA A 92 18.48 -2.59 -0.78
C ALA A 92 17.94 -1.69 0.33
N ALA A 93 18.38 -0.42 0.40
CA ALA A 93 17.87 0.54 1.38
C ALA A 93 16.35 0.73 1.23
N ILE A 94 15.88 1.02 0.02
CA ILE A 94 14.43 1.17 -0.26
C ILE A 94 13.69 -0.13 0.03
N GLY A 95 14.24 -1.28 -0.37
CA GLY A 95 13.65 -2.59 -0.16
C GLY A 95 13.43 -2.93 1.33
N ILE A 96 14.43 -2.66 2.18
CA ILE A 96 14.32 -2.87 3.62
C ILE A 96 13.27 -1.95 4.23
N THR A 97 13.22 -0.69 3.83
CA THR A 97 12.20 0.27 4.29
C THR A 97 10.79 -0.16 3.88
N LEU A 98 10.58 -0.59 2.63
CA LEU A 98 9.28 -1.07 2.15
C LEU A 98 8.86 -2.36 2.84
N PHE A 99 9.79 -3.28 3.08
CA PHE A 99 9.52 -4.51 3.84
C PHE A 99 9.05 -4.19 5.27
N LEU A 100 9.78 -3.32 5.97
CA LEU A 100 9.41 -2.93 7.33
C LEU A 100 8.07 -2.21 7.38
N SER A 101 7.82 -1.30 6.43
CA SER A 101 6.53 -0.63 6.27
C SER A 101 5.40 -1.64 6.09
N GLN A 102 5.60 -2.68 5.29
CA GLN A 102 4.57 -3.70 5.06
C GLN A 102 4.34 -4.58 6.30
N ALA A 103 5.40 -4.93 7.03
CA ALA A 103 5.27 -5.69 8.28
C ALA A 103 4.45 -4.92 9.34
N ILE A 104 4.74 -3.63 9.52
CA ILE A 104 3.97 -2.76 10.42
C ILE A 104 2.53 -2.61 9.94
N SER A 105 2.33 -2.46 8.62
CA SER A 105 0.99 -2.35 8.01
C SER A 105 0.13 -3.59 8.28
N VAL A 106 0.69 -4.80 8.22
CA VAL A 106 -0.05 -6.03 8.57
C VAL A 106 -0.53 -5.97 10.02
N ALA A 107 0.35 -5.64 10.97
CA ALA A 107 -0.03 -5.51 12.38
C ALA A 107 -1.12 -4.45 12.58
N PHE A 108 -0.97 -3.29 11.94
CA PHE A 108 -1.98 -2.22 11.98
C PHE A 108 -3.35 -2.68 11.47
N TYR A 109 -3.41 -3.37 10.33
CA TYR A 109 -4.68 -3.85 9.78
C TYR A 109 -5.32 -4.94 10.64
N VAL A 110 -4.53 -5.82 11.27
CA VAL A 110 -5.06 -6.84 12.19
C VAL A 110 -5.68 -6.19 13.43
N ILE A 111 -5.01 -5.19 14.02
CA ILE A 111 -5.53 -4.45 15.18
C ILE A 111 -6.83 -3.72 14.80
N ALA A 112 -6.85 -3.02 13.68
CA ALA A 112 -8.04 -2.33 13.20
C ALA A 112 -9.21 -3.29 12.91
N PHE A 113 -8.92 -4.46 12.34
CA PHE A 113 -9.93 -5.50 12.14
C PHE A 113 -10.50 -5.97 13.48
N ALA A 114 -9.66 -6.25 14.47
CA ALA A 114 -10.12 -6.60 15.82
C ALA A 114 -10.96 -5.48 16.46
N GLU A 115 -10.54 -4.21 16.34
CA GLU A 115 -11.28 -3.04 16.83
C GLU A 115 -12.68 -2.95 16.20
N SER A 116 -12.81 -3.24 14.90
CA SER A 116 -14.09 -3.21 14.20
C SER A 116 -15.10 -4.28 14.68
N LEU A 117 -14.62 -5.34 15.34
CA LEU A 117 -15.46 -6.43 15.86
C LEU A 117 -15.93 -6.19 17.30
N ILE A 118 -15.31 -5.27 18.05
CA ILE A 118 -15.63 -4.99 19.46
C ILE A 118 -17.14 -4.72 19.67
N PRO A 119 -17.81 -3.86 18.85
CA PRO A 119 -19.24 -3.59 19.03
C PRO A 119 -20.13 -4.83 18.87
N PHE A 120 -19.68 -5.86 18.15
CA PHE A 120 -20.46 -7.06 17.88
C PHE A 120 -20.27 -8.17 18.91
N ILE A 121 -19.15 -8.17 19.65
CA ILE A 121 -18.80 -9.25 20.60
C ILE A 121 -19.41 -8.99 21.99
N GLY A 122 -20.02 -7.82 22.24
CA GLY A 122 -20.68 -7.51 23.51
C GLY A 122 -19.70 -7.34 24.68
N ILE A 123 -18.41 -7.17 24.38
CA ILE A 123 -17.44 -6.70 25.35
C ILE A 123 -17.70 -5.20 25.49
N GLU A 124 -18.42 -4.82 26.55
CA GLU A 124 -18.52 -3.42 26.96
C GLU A 124 -17.11 -2.83 26.98
N SER A 125 -16.96 -1.70 26.30
CA SER A 125 -15.75 -0.90 26.39
C SER A 125 -15.62 -0.51 27.85
N ILE A 126 -14.62 -1.07 28.53
CA ILE A 126 -14.14 -0.51 29.78
C ILE A 126 -13.64 0.89 29.41
N GLU A 127 -14.48 1.89 29.67
CA GLU A 127 -14.16 3.31 29.56
C GLU A 127 -12.84 3.58 30.32
N TYR A 128 -11.88 4.16 29.62
CA TYR A 128 -10.77 4.91 30.19
C TYR A 128 -10.81 6.32 29.62
#